data_AF-V4PKS9-F1
#
_entry.id   AF-V4PKS9-F1
#
_cell.length_a   1.000
_cell.length_b   1.000
_cell.length_c   1.000
_cell.angle_alpha   90.00
_cell.angle_beta   90.00
_cell.angle_gamma   90.00
#
_symmetry.space_group_name_H-M   'P 1'
#
loop_
_entity.id
_entity.type
_entity.pdbx_description
1 polymer ?
#
loop_
_entity_poly.entity_id
_entity_poly.type
_entity_poly.pdbx_seq_one_letter_code
_entity_poly.pdbx_strand_id
1 'polypeptide(L)' 'MTFEERGGTTLVTWHDLYPSKAALDEALVTGATSGFGEQFDQLEDILSGLDTGCA' A
#
# COMPACT_ATOMS: atom_id res chain seq x y z
N MET A 1 4.57 1.53 -8.55
CA MET A 1 4.39 0.42 -7.59
C MET A 1 4.96 -0.86 -8.20
N THR A 2 5.64 -1.68 -7.41
CA THR A 2 6.16 -2.99 -7.81
C THR A 2 5.73 -4.07 -6.82
N PHE A 3 5.63 -5.31 -7.29
CA PHE A 3 5.25 -6.48 -6.51
C PHE A 3 6.33 -7.54 -6.66
N GLU A 4 6.81 -8.07 -5.55
CA GLU A 4 7.86 -9.10 -5.52
C GLU A 4 7.44 -10.25 -4.60
N GLU A 5 7.54 -11.49 -5.09
CA GLU A 5 7.36 -12.67 -4.24
C GLU A 5 8.55 -12.82 -3.29
N ARG A 6 8.26 -13.05 -2.01
CA ARG A 6 9.24 -13.30 -0.95
C ARG A 6 8.70 -14.32 0.04
N GLY A 7 9.08 -15.58 -0.14
CA GLY A 7 8.87 -16.64 0.85
C GLY A 7 7.41 -16.88 1.20
N GLY A 8 6.53 -16.89 0.19
CA GLY A 8 5.08 -17.06 0.38
C GLY A 8 4.33 -15.78 0.72
N THR A 9 5.00 -14.62 0.69
CA THR A 9 4.39 -13.29 0.85
C THR A 9 4.71 -12.42 -0.36
N THR A 10 3.94 -11.35 -0.58
CA THR A 10 4.23 -10.36 -1.63
C THR A 10 4.70 -9.05 -1.01
N LEU A 11 5.93 -8.65 -1.32
CA LEU A 11 6.42 -7.32 -1.00
C LEU A 11 5.88 -6.32 -2.02
N VAL A 12 5.14 -5.32 -1.54
CA VAL A 12 4.66 -4.20 -2.35
C VAL A 12 5.54 -2.99 -2.09
N THR A 13 6.17 -2.44 -3.13
CA THR A 13 6.92 -1.18 -3.04
C THR A 13 6.19 -0.08 -3.80
N TRP A 14 5.81 0.97 -3.09
CA TRP A 14 5.18 2.16 -3.67
C TRP A 14 6.22 3.28 -3.86
N HIS A 15 6.26 3.87 -5.05
CA HIS A 15 7.14 4.99 -5.37
C HIS A 15 6.30 6.15 -5.88
N ASP A 16 6.07 7.14 -5.02
CA ASP A 16 5.42 8.39 -5.40
C ASP A 16 6.45 9.39 -5.92
N LEU A 17 6.26 9.82 -7.17
CA LEU A 17 7.08 10.85 -7.79
C LEU A 17 6.42 12.20 -7.63
N TYR A 18 7.12 13.11 -6.95
CA TYR A 18 6.69 14.49 -6.80
C TYR A 18 7.46 15.39 -7.78
N PRO A 19 6.79 16.35 -8.43
CA PRO A 19 7.42 17.24 -9.40
C PRO A 19 8.40 18.24 -8.76
N SER A 20 8.34 18.42 -7.43
CA SER A 20 9.27 19.24 -6.67
C SER A 20 9.34 18.79 -5.21
N LYS A 21 10.38 19.23 -4.50
CA LYS A 21 10.50 19.01 -3.06
C LYS A 21 9.34 19.64 -2.26
N ALA A 22 8.87 20.82 -2.66
CA ALA A 22 7.74 21.47 -1.99
C ALA A 22 6.46 20.62 -2.06
N ALA A 23 6.21 19.97 -3.20
CA ALA A 23 5.07 19.07 -3.35
C ALA A 23 5.20 17.80 -2.50
N LEU A 24 6.42 17.28 -2.33
CA LEU A 24 6.69 16.18 -1.39
C LEU A 24 6.45 16.62 0.06
N ASP A 25 6.98 17.78 0.46
CA ASP A 25 6.84 18.30 1.83
C ASP A 25 5.36 18.53 2.18
N GLU A 26 4.55 19.07 1.25
CA GLU A 26 3.10 19.21 1.41
C GLU A 26 2.38 17.86 1.54
N ALA A 27 2.75 16.88 0.71
CA ALA A 27 2.17 15.55 0.77
C ALA A 27 2.50 14.83 2.10
N LEU A 28 3.70 15.03 2.63
CA LEU A 28 4.08 14.50 3.95
C LEU A 28 3.28 15.14 5.08
N VAL A 29 3.06 16.47 5.02
CA VAL A 29 2.28 17.19 6.03
C VAL A 29 0.80 16.80 6.00
N THR A 30 0.25 16.59 4.81
CA THR A 30 -1.15 16.18 4.63
C THR A 30 -1.40 14.70 4.90
N GLY A 31 -0.34 13.93 5.18
CA GLY A 31 -0.44 12.51 5.53
C GLY A 31 -0.65 11.60 4.33
N ALA A 32 0.00 11.88 3.19
CA ALA A 32 -0.14 11.09 1.96
C ALA A 32 0.08 9.57 2.15
N THR A 33 0.83 9.15 3.18
CA THR A 33 1.10 7.74 3.51
C THR A 33 0.41 7.26 4.79
N SER A 34 -0.33 8.11 5.51
CA SER A 34 -0.88 7.75 6.83
C SER A 34 -1.97 6.68 6.77
N GLY A 35 -2.66 6.55 5.64
CA GLY A 35 -3.71 5.55 5.43
C GLY A 35 -3.22 4.17 4.97
N PHE A 36 -1.93 4.02 4.65
CA PHE A 36 -1.44 2.77 4.06
C PHE A 36 -1.55 1.58 5.02
N GLY A 37 -1.35 1.78 6.32
CA GLY A 37 -1.51 0.70 7.31
C GLY A 37 -2.93 0.11 7.27
N GLU A 38 -3.94 0.97 7.42
CA GLU A 38 -5.35 0.56 7.39
C GLU A 38 -5.75 -0.06 6.04
N GLN A 39 -5.24 0.48 4.93
CA GLN A 39 -5.50 -0.08 3.60
C GLN A 39 -4.92 -1.49 3.44
N PHE A 40 -3.73 -1.77 4.00
CA PHE A 40 -3.14 -3.11 3.97
C PHE A 40 -3.89 -4.07 4.89
N ASP A 41 -4.39 -3.63 6.04
CA ASP A 41 -5.24 -4.44 6.92
C ASP A 41 -6.55 -4.83 6.20
N GLN A 42 -7.22 -3.89 5.54
CA GLN A 42 -8.42 -4.17 4.74
C GLN A 42 -8.12 -5.10 3.56
N LEU A 43 -6.94 -4.96 2.95
CA LEU A 43 -6.52 -5.85 1.86
C LEU A 43 -6.35 -7.29 2.36
N GLU A 44 -5.78 -7.49 3.56
CA GLU A 44 -5.67 -8.82 4.18
C GLU A 44 -7.05 -9.47 4.39
N ASP A 45 -8.04 -8.70 4.86
CA ASP A 45 -9.42 -9.19 5.02
C ASP A 45 -10.04 -9.61 3.67
N ILE A 46 -9.78 -8.86 2.60
CA ILE A 46 -10.26 -9.21 1.26
C ILE A 46 -9.56 -10.48 0.75
N LEU A 47 -8.24 -10.55 0.89
CA LEU A 47 -7.46 -11.70 0.41
C LEU A 47 -7.83 -12.99 1.15
N SER A 48 -8.01 -12.92 2.46
CA SER A 48 -8.46 -14.06 3.27
C SER A 48 -9.89 -14.49 2.91
N GLY A 49 -10.79 -13.55 2.62
CA GLY A 49 -12.14 -13.83 2.10
C GLY A 49 -12.14 -14.50 0.72
N LEU A 50 -11.22 -14.10 -0.16
CA LEU A 50 -11.05 -14.72 -1.48
C LEU A 50 -10.45 -16.13 -1.39
N ASP A 51 -9.53 -16.37 -0.46
CA ASP A 51 -8.95 -17.70 -0.20
C ASP A 51 -9.99 -18.67 0.38
N THR A 52 -10.90 -18.18 1.24
CA THR A 52 -11.97 -18.99 1.83
C THR A 52 -13.13 -19.34 0.88
N GLY A 53 -13.10 -18.86 -0.38
CA GLY A 53 -14.04 -19.29 -1.42
C GLY A 53 -15.51 -18.95 -1.16
N CYS A 54 -15.82 -18.03 -0.26
CA CYS A 54 -17.18 -17.54 -0.07
C CYS A 54 -17.44 -16.36 -1.01
N ALA A 55 -17.88 -16.69 -2.23
CA ALA A 55 -18.56 -15.79 -3.15
C ALA A 55 -20.08 -15.97 -3.04
#